data_AF-A0A7C9E7T0-F1
#
_entry.id   AF-A0A7C9E7T0-F1
#
_cell.length_a   1.000
_cell.length_b   1.000
_cell.length_c   1.000
_cell.angle_alpha   90.00
_cell.angle_beta   90.00
_cell.angle_gamma   90.00
#
_symmetry.space_group_name_H-M   'P 1'
#
loop_
_entity.id
_entity.type
_entity.pdbx_description
1 polymer ?
#
loop_
_entity_poly.entity_id
_entity_poly.type
_entity_poly.pdbx_seq_one_letter_code
_entity_poly.pdbx_strand_id
1 'polypeptide(L)'
;VLQSELIKFNPQLPMWKRRAIDEFSLGVYTKIFLKFPNKFWPTGKGTEFFLYTHERRGYYAIWQHLENEYPGANILFVTVTDEESDRIEAQPDEETKAEAMEVLRKMFGKGIPEATDIMIPSGDLIGFTG
;
A
#
# COMPACT_ATOMS: atom_id res chain seq x y z
N VAL A 1 -19.84 2.36 4.10
CA VAL A 1 -20.88 1.67 4.91
C VAL A 1 -21.20 2.39 6.23
N LEU A 2 -20.24 2.68 7.11
CA LEU A 2 -20.52 3.47 8.34
C LEU A 2 -20.64 4.99 8.13
N GLN A 3 -20.03 5.50 7.05
CA GLN A 3 -20.13 6.91 6.62
C GLN A 3 -21.25 7.16 5.60
N SER A 4 -21.87 6.09 5.10
CA SER A 4 -23.05 6.22 4.25
C SER A 4 -24.28 6.36 5.15
N GLU A 5 -25.12 7.37 4.92
CA GLU A 5 -26.40 7.60 5.62
C GLU A 5 -27.44 6.47 5.46
N LEU A 6 -27.02 5.28 5.02
CA LEU A 6 -27.87 4.13 4.71
C LEU A 6 -28.41 3.39 5.94
N ILE A 7 -27.93 3.69 7.15
CA ILE A 7 -28.38 3.03 8.40
C ILE A 7 -28.85 4.08 9.41
N LYS A 8 -30.15 4.06 9.75
CA LYS A 8 -30.73 4.85 10.84
C LYS A 8 -30.62 4.07 12.16
N PHE A 9 -29.65 4.45 13.00
CA PHE A 9 -29.56 3.93 14.37
C PHE A 9 -30.70 4.46 15.25
N ASN A 10 -31.35 3.58 16.01
CA ASN A 10 -32.34 3.95 17.02
C ASN A 10 -31.97 3.35 18.39
N PRO A 11 -31.66 4.17 19.42
CA PRO A 11 -31.62 5.64 19.40
C PRO A 11 -30.46 6.19 18.54
N GLN A 12 -30.62 7.42 18.05
CA GLN A 12 -29.58 8.08 17.24
C GLN A 12 -28.24 8.12 17.98
N LEU A 13 -27.14 7.92 17.25
CA LEU A 13 -25.81 8.03 17.83
C LEU A 13 -25.58 9.43 18.40
N PRO A 14 -25.04 9.56 19.63
CA PRO A 14 -24.66 10.84 20.21
C PRO A 14 -23.71 11.63 19.30
N MET A 15 -23.80 12.96 19.35
CA MET A 15 -23.00 13.85 18.48
C MET A 15 -21.49 13.60 18.55
N TRP A 16 -20.97 13.22 19.71
CA TRP A 16 -19.55 12.90 19.88
C TRP A 16 -19.12 11.63 19.14
N LYS A 17 -20.02 10.64 18.95
CA LYS A 17 -19.74 9.46 18.13
C LYS A 17 -19.86 9.74 16.64
N ARG A 18 -20.76 10.65 16.23
CA ARG A 18 -20.86 11.09 14.83
C ARG A 18 -19.63 11.88 14.39
N ARG A 19 -19.15 12.82 15.21
CA ARG A 19 -17.88 13.53 14.95
C ARG A 19 -16.69 12.58 14.88
N ALA A 20 -16.62 11.61 15.79
CA ALA A 20 -15.57 10.59 15.74
C ALA A 20 -15.65 9.67 14.51
N ILE A 21 -16.78 9.61 13.78
CA ILE A 21 -16.93 8.84 12.53
C ILE A 21 -16.59 9.72 11.32
N ASP A 22 -16.94 11.02 11.36
CA ASP A 22 -16.55 12.02 10.35
C ASP A 22 -15.05 12.34 10.41
N GLU A 23 -14.45 12.39 11.61
CA GLU A 23 -13.02 12.60 11.84
C GLU A 23 -12.18 11.35 11.55
N PHE A 24 -12.82 10.17 11.54
CA PHE A 24 -12.18 8.89 11.23
C PHE A 24 -12.47 8.54 9.77
N SER A 25 -11.92 9.33 8.85
CA SER A 25 -11.63 8.80 7.52
C SER A 25 -10.70 7.61 7.74
N LEU A 26 -11.17 6.40 7.45
CA LEU A 26 -10.27 5.28 7.22
C LEU A 26 -9.30 5.76 6.13
N GLY A 27 -8.07 6.14 6.53
CA GLY A 27 -7.10 6.68 5.59
C GLY A 27 -7.00 5.72 4.42
N VAL A 28 -7.22 6.24 3.21
CA VAL A 28 -7.11 5.43 1.99
C VAL A 28 -5.67 4.91 1.98
N TYR A 29 -5.51 3.60 1.91
CA TYR A 29 -4.20 2.98 1.82
C TYR A 29 -4.21 1.99 0.66
N THR A 30 -3.16 2.06 -0.15
CA THR A 30 -2.98 1.20 -1.31
C THR A 30 -1.72 0.37 -1.09
N LYS A 31 -1.86 -0.96 -1.18
CA LYS A 31 -0.74 -1.89 -1.17
C LYS A 31 -0.35 -2.21 -2.61
N ILE A 32 0.91 -1.98 -2.96
CA ILE A 32 1.45 -2.28 -4.28
C ILE A 32 2.39 -3.48 -4.12
N PHE A 33 2.06 -4.60 -4.77
CA PHE A 33 2.86 -5.82 -4.75
C PHE A 33 3.67 -5.95 -6.02
N LEU A 34 4.95 -6.30 -5.89
CA LEU A 34 5.89 -6.49 -6.99
C LEU A 34 6.53 -7.87 -6.89
N LYS A 35 6.43 -8.64 -7.96
CA LYS A 35 7.06 -9.96 -8.07
C LYS A 35 8.38 -9.86 -8.81
N PHE A 36 9.39 -10.59 -8.34
CA PHE A 36 10.72 -10.60 -8.93
C PHE A 36 11.17 -12.01 -9.32
N PRO A 37 12.08 -12.15 -10.31
CA PRO A 37 12.60 -13.44 -10.70
C PRO A 37 13.50 -14.06 -9.63
N ASN A 38 14.17 -13.23 -8.83
CA ASN A 38 14.98 -13.64 -7.68
C ASN A 38 15.00 -12.54 -6.62
N LYS A 39 15.32 -12.96 -5.40
CA LYS A 39 15.46 -12.07 -4.25
C LYS A 39 16.79 -11.31 -4.31
N PHE A 40 16.73 -9.99 -4.14
CA PHE A 40 17.91 -9.11 -4.08
C PHE A 40 18.01 -8.31 -2.77
N TRP A 41 17.00 -8.39 -1.90
CA TRP A 41 16.96 -7.70 -0.62
C TRP A 41 17.44 -8.60 0.53
N PRO A 42 17.91 -8.01 1.65
CA PRO A 42 18.25 -8.76 2.86
C PRO A 42 17.05 -9.53 3.41
N THR A 43 17.29 -10.74 3.93
CA THR A 43 16.30 -11.53 4.68
C THR A 43 16.89 -12.09 5.95
N GLY A 44 16.08 -12.21 7.00
CA GLY A 44 16.47 -12.72 8.30
C GLY A 44 15.72 -11.97 9.41
N LYS A 45 16.16 -12.17 10.66
CA LYS A 45 15.56 -11.44 11.79
C LYS A 45 15.81 -9.95 11.66
N GLY A 46 14.75 -9.14 11.73
CA GLY A 46 14.87 -7.67 11.71
C GLY A 46 15.02 -7.06 10.32
N THR A 47 14.77 -7.82 9.24
CA THR A 47 14.82 -7.32 7.86
C THR A 47 13.42 -7.18 7.25
N GLU A 48 12.36 -7.30 8.05
CA GLU A 48 10.98 -7.35 7.58
C GLU A 48 10.57 -6.03 6.91
N PHE A 49 11.21 -4.91 7.27
CA PHE A 49 10.90 -3.58 6.77
C PHE A 49 12.13 -2.87 6.20
N PHE A 50 11.93 -2.14 5.10
CA PHE A 50 12.91 -1.20 4.55
C PHE A 50 12.29 0.19 4.43
N LEU A 51 13.05 1.22 4.80
CA LEU A 51 12.58 2.60 4.81
C LEU A 51 13.25 3.40 3.68
N TYR A 52 12.44 4.20 2.99
CA TYR A 52 12.90 5.14 1.98
C TYR A 52 12.47 6.56 2.36
N THR A 53 13.36 7.52 2.13
CA THR A 53 13.12 8.93 2.43
C THR A 53 13.09 9.74 1.15
N HIS A 54 12.12 10.65 1.07
CA HIS A 54 11.89 11.48 -0.10
C HIS A 54 11.33 12.84 0.32
N GLU A 55 11.55 13.87 -0.51
CA GLU A 55 11.00 15.22 -0.27
C GLU A 55 9.47 15.23 -0.33
N ARG A 56 8.90 14.41 -1.23
CA ARG A 56 7.46 14.15 -1.26
C ARG A 56 7.09 13.19 -0.13
N ARG A 57 6.25 13.66 0.80
CA ARG A 57 5.71 12.86 1.90
C ARG A 57 4.96 11.64 1.37
N GLY A 58 5.14 10.48 2.01
CA GLY A 58 4.42 9.25 1.68
C GLY A 58 4.92 8.53 0.42
N TYR A 59 5.84 9.13 -0.35
CA TYR A 59 6.33 8.56 -1.60
C TYR A 59 7.14 7.28 -1.36
N TYR A 60 6.47 6.13 -1.52
CA TYR A 60 7.04 4.79 -1.40
C TYR A 60 7.89 4.57 -0.13
N ALA A 61 7.39 5.02 1.02
CA ALA A 61 8.21 5.17 2.22
C ALA A 61 8.53 3.85 2.94
N ILE A 62 7.56 2.92 3.03
CA ILE A 62 7.67 1.71 3.85
C ILE A 62 7.49 0.46 2.99
N TRP A 63 8.57 -0.28 2.83
CA TRP A 63 8.65 -1.52 2.06
C TRP A 63 8.73 -2.73 2.97
N GLN A 64 8.15 -3.83 2.53
CA GLN A 64 8.14 -5.11 3.24
C GLN A 64 8.34 -6.27 2.28
N HIS A 65 8.96 -7.34 2.77
CA HIS A 65 9.04 -8.61 2.04
C HIS A 65 8.11 -9.64 2.64
N LEU A 66 7.68 -10.62 1.84
CA LEU A 66 6.82 -11.72 2.29
C LEU A 66 7.58 -13.04 2.49
N GLU A 67 8.90 -13.01 2.68
CA GLU A 67 9.71 -14.24 2.79
C GLU A 67 9.33 -15.12 3.99
N ASN A 68 8.86 -14.53 5.10
CA ASN A 68 8.50 -15.30 6.30
C ASN A 68 7.15 -16.03 6.12
N GLU A 69 6.20 -15.38 5.46
CA GLU A 69 4.84 -15.87 5.23
C GLU A 69 4.77 -16.77 3.99
N TYR A 70 5.52 -16.42 2.95
CA TYR A 70 5.55 -17.08 1.64
C TYR A 70 6.99 -17.23 1.11
N PRO A 71 7.80 -18.15 1.68
CA PRO A 71 9.18 -18.33 1.28
C PRO A 71 9.34 -18.60 -0.22
N GLY A 72 10.24 -17.86 -0.88
CA GLY A 72 10.54 -18.05 -2.30
C GLY A 72 9.51 -17.45 -3.27
N ALA A 73 8.47 -16.78 -2.77
CA ALA A 73 7.53 -16.03 -3.62
C ALA A 73 8.21 -14.85 -4.33
N ASN A 74 9.34 -14.35 -3.80
CA ASN A 74 10.10 -13.20 -4.31
C ASN A 74 9.21 -11.96 -4.48
N ILE A 75 8.45 -11.62 -3.44
CA ILE A 75 7.55 -10.47 -3.42
C ILE A 75 8.07 -9.42 -2.44
N LEU A 76 8.22 -8.20 -2.96
CA LEU A 76 8.23 -6.97 -2.16
C LEU A 76 6.91 -6.27 -2.33
N PHE A 77 6.45 -5.60 -1.28
CA PHE A 77 5.34 -4.69 -1.39
C PHE A 77 5.61 -3.40 -0.62
N VAL A 78 4.90 -2.37 -1.02
CA VAL A 78 4.96 -1.03 -0.44
C VAL A 78 3.56 -0.57 -0.16
N THR A 79 3.39 0.14 0.95
CA THR A 79 2.10 0.73 1.33
C THR A 79 2.21 2.25 1.22
N VAL A 80 1.30 2.84 0.45
CA VAL A 80 1.11 4.29 0.38
C VAL A 80 -0.22 4.65 1.03
N THR A 81 -0.36 5.89 1.49
CA THR A 81 -1.57 6.38 2.16
C THR A 81 -1.97 7.75 1.63
N ASP A 82 -3.22 8.13 1.92
CA ASP A 82 -3.77 9.47 1.68
C ASP A 82 -3.57 9.91 0.22
N GLU A 83 -3.00 11.09 -0.02
CA GLU A 83 -2.79 11.66 -1.36
C GLU A 83 -2.01 10.75 -2.30
N GLU A 84 -1.06 9.96 -1.77
CA GLU A 84 -0.33 8.99 -2.60
C GLU A 84 -1.21 7.79 -2.95
N SER A 85 -2.13 7.38 -2.07
CA SER A 85 -3.12 6.34 -2.39
C SER A 85 -3.97 6.75 -3.58
N ASP A 86 -4.57 7.95 -3.52
CA ASP A 86 -5.44 8.47 -4.57
C ASP A 86 -4.68 8.61 -5.91
N ARG A 87 -3.42 9.05 -5.86
CA ARG A 87 -2.56 9.17 -7.04
C ARG A 87 -2.27 7.82 -7.68
N ILE A 88 -1.92 6.81 -6.88
CA ILE A 88 -1.62 5.47 -7.37
C ILE A 88 -2.86 4.83 -8.00
N GLU A 89 -4.06 5.02 -7.43
CA GLU A 89 -5.29 4.47 -7.99
C GLU A 89 -5.70 5.16 -9.31
N ALA A 90 -5.29 6.42 -9.51
CA ALA A 90 -5.57 7.19 -10.71
C ALA A 90 -4.55 7.00 -11.85
N GLN A 91 -3.44 6.27 -11.63
CA GLN A 91 -2.37 6.11 -12.61
C GLN A 91 -2.25 4.66 -13.11
N PRO A 92 -1.72 4.44 -14.33
CA PRO A 92 -1.51 3.10 -14.85
C PRO A 92 -0.53 2.27 -14.00
N ASP A 93 -0.80 0.98 -13.86
CA ASP A 93 0.06 0.04 -13.15
C ASP A 93 1.52 0.08 -13.62
N GLU A 94 1.78 0.20 -14.92
CA GLU A 94 3.14 0.28 -15.47
C GLU A 94 3.89 1.56 -15.03
N GLU A 95 3.17 2.67 -14.84
CA GLU A 95 3.76 3.90 -14.30
C GLU A 95 4.10 3.72 -12.81
N THR A 96 3.16 3.17 -12.03
CA THR A 96 3.40 2.78 -10.63
C THR A 96 4.59 1.84 -10.48
N LYS A 97 4.71 0.85 -11.38
CA LYS A 97 5.81 -0.11 -11.41
C LYS A 97 7.14 0.58 -11.71
N ALA A 98 7.16 1.50 -12.67
CA ALA A 98 8.36 2.24 -13.03
C ALA A 98 8.87 3.13 -11.87
N GLU A 99 7.97 3.87 -11.22
CA GLU A 99 8.27 4.68 -10.03
C GLU A 99 8.80 3.84 -8.88
N ALA A 100 8.11 2.75 -8.57
CA ALA A 100 8.52 1.79 -7.56
C ALA A 100 9.92 1.20 -7.83
N MET A 101 10.19 0.84 -9.09
CA MET A 101 11.51 0.34 -9.50
C MET A 101 12.59 1.41 -9.39
N GLU A 102 12.29 2.68 -9.63
CA GLU A 102 13.24 3.76 -9.40
C GLU A 102 13.64 3.84 -7.91
N VAL A 103 12.66 3.77 -7.01
CA VAL A 103 12.88 3.77 -5.56
C VAL A 103 13.72 2.57 -5.14
N LEU A 104 13.36 1.36 -5.60
CA LEU A 104 14.12 0.15 -5.28
C LEU A 104 15.56 0.21 -5.81
N ARG A 105 15.79 0.77 -7.00
CA ARG A 105 17.15 0.97 -7.54
C ARG A 105 17.95 1.99 -6.72
N LYS A 106 17.30 3.00 -6.13
CA LYS A 106 17.95 3.94 -5.18
C LYS A 106 18.29 3.25 -3.85
N MET A 107 17.45 2.35 -3.37
CA MET A 107 17.65 1.62 -2.10
C MET A 107 18.70 0.51 -2.20
N PHE A 108 18.63 -0.30 -3.25
CA PHE A 108 19.39 -1.56 -3.36
C PHE A 108 20.42 -1.55 -4.51
N GLY A 109 20.49 -0.48 -5.28
CA GLY A 109 21.42 -0.30 -6.40
C GLY A 109 20.82 -0.60 -7.76
N LYS A 110 21.50 -0.16 -8.82
CA LYS A 110 21.01 -0.24 -10.21
C LYS A 110 20.95 -1.65 -10.80
N GLY A 111 21.61 -2.62 -10.18
CA GLY A 111 21.76 -3.99 -10.69
C GLY A 111 20.66 -4.98 -10.25
N ILE A 112 19.59 -4.49 -9.61
CA ILE A 112 18.47 -5.34 -9.20
C ILE A 112 17.67 -5.83 -10.42
N PRO A 113 17.08 -7.04 -10.37
CA PRO A 113 16.22 -7.52 -11.45
C PRO A 113 14.97 -6.66 -11.61
N GLU A 114 14.44 -6.60 -12.83
CA GLU A 114 13.12 -6.01 -13.08
C GLU A 114 12.01 -6.83 -12.41
N ALA A 115 10.98 -6.14 -11.94
CA ALA A 115 9.77 -6.80 -11.51
C ALA A 115 9.07 -7.48 -12.70
N THR A 116 8.71 -8.75 -12.55
CA THR A 116 7.98 -9.51 -13.59
C THR A 116 6.52 -9.11 -13.62
N ASP A 117 5.93 -8.85 -12.45
CA ASP A 117 4.51 -8.57 -12.29
C ASP A 117 4.28 -7.49 -11.24
N ILE A 118 3.17 -6.76 -11.39
CA ILE A 118 2.64 -5.82 -10.41
C ILE A 118 1.19 -6.18 -10.11
N MET A 119 0.77 -6.01 -8.85
CA MET A 119 -0.63 -6.10 -8.44
C MET A 119 -0.94 -4.94 -7.50
N ILE A 120 -1.98 -4.19 -7.83
CA ILE A 120 -2.54 -3.11 -7.01
C ILE A 120 -4.01 -3.48 -6.75
N PRO A 121 -4.40 -3.88 -5.52
CA PRO A 121 -5.79 -4.16 -5.21
C PRO A 121 -6.60 -2.86 -5.28
N SER A 122 -7.56 -2.79 -6.21
CA SER A 122 -8.47 -1.64 -6.32
C SER A 122 -9.48 -1.63 -5.16
N GLY A 123 -9.79 -0.43 -4.64
CA GLY A 123 -10.74 -0.23 -3.54
C GLY A 123 -12.18 -0.74 -3.77
N ASP A 124 -12.55 -1.04 -5.02
CA ASP A 124 -13.87 -1.57 -5.38
C ASP A 124 -14.18 -2.95 -4.76
N LEU A 125 -13.17 -3.71 -4.34
CA LEU A 125 -13.38 -4.97 -3.61
C LEU A 125 -13.90 -4.76 -2.17
N ILE A 126 -13.85 -3.53 -1.64
CA ILE A 126 -14.42 -3.18 -0.33
C ILE A 126 -15.94 -2.87 -0.47
N GLY A 127 -16.44 -2.66 -1.70
CA GLY A 127 -17.86 -2.41 -1.99
C GLY A 127 -18.75 -3.67 -2.05
N PHE A 128 -18.18 -4.88 -2.05
CA PHE A 128 -18.94 -6.14 -2.16
C PHE A 128 -19.05 -6.95 -0.86
N THR A 129 -18.73 -6.35 0.29
CA THR A 129 -19.16 -6.88 1.59
C THR A 129 -20.26 -5.99 2.16
N GLY A 130 -21.47 -6.13 1.61
CA GLY A 130 -22.70 -5.47 2.05
C GLY A 130 -23.92 -6.26 1.66
#